data_AF-A0A952NN40-F1
#
_entry.id   AF-A0A952NN40-F1
#
_cell.length_a   1.000
_cell.length_b   1.000
_cell.length_c   1.000
_cell.angle_alpha   90.00
_cell.angle_beta   90.00
_cell.angle_gamma   90.00
#
_symmetry.space_group_name_H-M   'P 1'
#
loop_
_entity.id
_entity.type
_entity.pdbx_description
1 polymer ?
#
loop_
_entity_poly.entity_id
_entity_poly.type
_entity_poly.pdbx_seq_one_letter_code
_entity_poly.pdbx_strand_id
1 'polypeptide(L)'
;MKREKSPVFDSQSAKTENLLFENSIWMTVKNAARYLSRSENAIRILICRKVLRAYRMGRTVYLKRSEIDALLESSVMNGGF
;
A
#
# COMPACT_ATOMS: atom_id res chain seq x y z
N MET A 1 23.66 -33.37 23.84
CA MET A 1 23.06 -33.47 22.50
C MET A 1 21.69 -32.77 22.52
N LYS A 2 21.63 -31.46 22.26
CA LYS A 2 20.37 -30.70 22.17
C LYS A 2 20.22 -30.25 20.72
N ARG A 3 19.17 -30.71 20.05
CA ARG A 3 18.87 -30.35 18.66
C ARG A 3 18.28 -28.94 18.66
N GLU A 4 19.04 -27.97 18.18
CA GLU A 4 18.50 -26.65 17.82
C GLU A 4 17.60 -26.84 16.60
N LYS A 5 16.31 -26.54 16.76
CA LYS A 5 15.36 -26.50 15.65
C LYS A 5 15.54 -25.13 15.00
N SER A 6 16.16 -25.10 13.83
CA SER A 6 16.26 -23.90 13.00
C SER A 6 14.84 -23.37 12.68
N PRO A 7 14.62 -22.05 12.72
CA PRO A 7 13.34 -21.49 12.29
C PRO A 7 13.27 -21.62 10.77
N VAL A 8 12.37 -22.49 10.32
CA VAL A 8 12.01 -22.61 8.91
C VAL A 8 11.34 -21.29 8.52
N PHE A 9 12.07 -20.45 7.77
CA PHE A 9 11.55 -19.20 7.22
C PHE A 9 10.69 -19.56 6.00
N ASP A 10 9.37 -19.65 6.22
CA ASP A 10 8.38 -19.94 5.18
C ASP A 10 8.26 -18.78 4.18
N SER A 11 9.19 -18.76 3.22
CA SER A 11 9.22 -17.84 2.07
C SER A 11 7.99 -17.94 1.14
N GLN A 12 7.14 -18.95 1.33
CA GLN A 12 5.91 -19.16 0.56
C GLN A 12 4.75 -18.28 1.01
N SER A 13 4.65 -17.94 2.30
CA SER A 13 3.53 -17.13 2.84
C SER A 13 3.48 -15.73 2.22
N ALA A 14 4.64 -15.07 2.09
CA ALA A 14 4.75 -13.72 1.58
C ALA A 14 4.32 -13.56 0.11
N LYS A 15 4.38 -14.63 -0.71
CA LYS A 15 3.96 -14.59 -2.11
C LYS A 15 2.44 -14.62 -2.26
N THR A 16 1.77 -15.41 -1.44
CA THR A 16 0.30 -15.56 -1.49
C THR A 16 -0.40 -14.29 -1.04
N GLU A 17 0.15 -13.60 -0.03
CA GLU A 17 -0.36 -12.29 0.40
C GLU A 17 -0.32 -11.27 -0.75
N ASN A 18 0.76 -11.24 -1.55
CA ASN A 18 0.91 -10.29 -2.66
C ASN A 18 -0.23 -10.37 -3.68
N LEU A 19 -0.66 -11.59 -4.03
CA LEU A 19 -1.69 -11.84 -5.04
C LEU A 19 -3.10 -11.42 -4.58
N LEU A 20 -3.38 -11.47 -3.27
CA LEU A 20 -4.67 -11.04 -2.72
C LEU A 20 -4.82 -9.51 -2.74
N PHE A 21 -3.71 -8.77 -2.69
CA PHE A 21 -3.74 -7.31 -2.72
C PHE A 21 -3.99 -6.74 -4.12
N GLU A 22 -3.60 -7.45 -5.18
CA GLU A 22 -3.75 -6.99 -6.56
C GLU A 22 -5.22 -6.84 -7.01
N ASN A 23 -6.18 -7.47 -6.33
CA ASN A 23 -7.61 -7.35 -6.66
C ASN A 23 -8.43 -6.54 -5.65
N SER A 24 -7.80 -5.92 -4.65
CA SER A 24 -8.51 -5.15 -3.63
C SER A 24 -8.87 -3.73 -4.10
N ILE A 25 -10.17 -3.40 -4.10
CA ILE A 25 -10.71 -2.06 -4.44
C ILE A 25 -10.24 -1.00 -3.42
N TRP A 26 -10.19 -1.39 -2.16
CA TRP A 26 -9.80 -0.57 -1.02
C TRP A 26 -8.47 -1.04 -0.45
N MET A 27 -7.57 -0.10 -0.21
CA MET A 27 -6.25 -0.36 0.34
C MET A 27 -6.00 0.44 1.62
N THR A 28 -5.36 -0.19 2.59
CA THR A 28 -4.89 0.49 3.80
C THR A 28 -3.67 1.37 3.48
N VAL A 29 -3.29 2.25 4.42
CA VAL A 29 -2.08 3.09 4.28
C VAL A 29 -0.82 2.25 3.99
N LYS A 30 -0.69 1.10 4.66
CA LYS A 30 0.44 0.17 4.46
C LYS A 30 0.46 -0.40 3.03
N ASN A 31 -0.70 -0.82 2.53
CA ASN A 31 -0.80 -1.38 1.18
C ASN A 31 -0.60 -0.31 0.10
N ALA A 32 -1.14 0.89 0.31
CA ALA A 32 -0.92 2.01 -0.60
C ALA A 32 0.55 2.44 -0.65
N ALA A 33 1.25 2.41 0.49
CA ALA A 33 2.69 2.68 0.54
C ALA A 33 3.47 1.67 -0.30
N ARG A 34 3.12 0.38 -0.18
CA ARG A 34 3.71 -0.68 -1.00
C ARG A 34 3.37 -0.53 -2.48
N TYR A 35 2.13 -0.18 -2.81
CA TYR A 35 1.67 0.02 -4.18
C TYR A 35 2.44 1.15 -4.88
N LEU A 36 2.62 2.28 -4.21
CA LEU A 36 3.32 3.44 -4.74
C LEU A 36 4.85 3.38 -4.58
N SER A 37 5.39 2.29 -4.00
CA SER A 37 6.81 2.16 -3.63
C SER A 37 7.30 3.36 -2.77
N ARG A 38 6.48 3.80 -1.82
CA ARG A 38 6.78 4.91 -0.88
C ARG A 38 6.72 4.43 0.56
N SER A 39 7.20 5.27 1.49
CA SER A 39 7.04 5.01 2.92
C SER A 39 5.60 5.31 3.39
N GLU A 40 5.14 4.64 4.45
CA GLU A 40 3.83 4.91 5.04
C GLU A 40 3.69 6.38 5.48
N ASN A 41 4.77 6.99 5.95
CA ASN A 41 4.77 8.39 6.35
C ASN A 41 4.55 9.32 5.13
N ALA A 42 5.15 9.01 3.98
CA ALA A 42 4.90 9.77 2.75
C ALA A 42 3.41 9.70 2.36
N ILE A 43 2.77 8.53 2.46
CA ILE A 43 1.33 8.39 2.21
C ILE A 43 0.52 9.24 3.20
N ARG A 44 0.86 9.23 4.50
CA ARG A 44 0.21 10.08 5.50
C ARG A 44 0.36 11.57 5.18
N ILE A 45 1.54 12.00 4.74
CA ILE A 45 1.78 13.37 4.30
C ILE A 45 0.91 13.71 3.08
N LEU A 46 0.80 12.82 2.09
CA LEU A 46 -0.05 13.02 0.92
C LEU A 46 -1.54 13.12 1.30
N ILE A 47 -1.99 12.34 2.28
CA ILE A 47 -3.34 12.45 2.85
C ILE A 47 -3.54 13.79 3.54
N CYS A 48 -2.61 14.20 4.41
CA CYS A 48 -2.69 15.49 5.12
C CYS A 48 -2.69 16.68 4.15
N ARG A 49 -1.95 16.57 3.04
CA ARG A 49 -1.90 17.57 1.95
C ARG A 49 -3.12 17.50 1.02
N LYS A 50 -4.08 16.61 1.27
CA LYS A 50 -5.29 16.39 0.46
C LYS A 50 -5.00 15.99 -1.00
N VAL A 51 -3.80 15.45 -1.26
CA VAL A 51 -3.44 14.88 -2.58
C VAL A 51 -4.11 13.52 -2.75
N LEU A 52 -4.06 12.68 -1.71
CA LEU A 52 -4.76 11.40 -1.66
C LEU A 52 -6.05 11.54 -0.87
N ARG A 53 -7.16 11.07 -1.42
CA ARG A 53 -8.45 11.08 -0.74
C ARG A 53 -8.54 9.92 0.25
N ALA A 54 -8.63 10.26 1.53
CA ALA A 54 -8.76 9.29 2.61
C ALA A 54 -10.23 9.03 2.96
N TYR A 55 -10.61 7.75 2.99
CA TYR A 55 -11.90 7.28 3.48
C TYR A 55 -11.73 6.66 4.86
N ARG A 56 -12.51 7.12 5.83
CA ARG A 56 -12.45 6.59 7.19
C ARG A 56 -13.56 5.56 7.38
N MET A 57 -13.19 4.38 7.83
CA MET A 57 -14.13 3.38 8.35
C MET A 57 -13.69 3.02 9.76
N GLY A 58 -14.34 3.64 10.75
CA GLY A 58 -13.92 3.59 12.15
C GLY A 58 -12.53 4.19 12.36
N ARG A 59 -11.59 3.40 12.87
CA ARG A 59 -10.21 3.82 13.18
C ARG A 59 -9.26 3.70 11.98
N THR A 60 -9.67 2.99 10.93
CA THR A 60 -8.80 2.68 9.79
C THR A 60 -9.06 3.63 8.65
N VAL A 61 -7.97 4.07 8.02
CA VAL A 61 -8.01 4.86 6.79
C VAL A 61 -7.83 3.93 5.60
N TYR A 62 -8.78 3.99 4.68
CA TYR A 62 -8.78 3.33 3.40
C TYR A 62 -8.58 4.34 2.27
N LEU A 63 -7.89 3.89 1.24
CA LEU A 63 -7.63 4.60 0.01
C LEU A 63 -8.22 3.77 -1.13
N LYS A 64 -8.84 4.42 -2.10
CA LYS A 64 -9.42 3.72 -3.26
C LYS A 64 -8.35 3.60 -4.34
N ARG A 65 -8.09 2.38 -4.82
CA ARG A 65 -7.05 2.14 -5.82
C ARG A 65 -7.25 2.96 -7.10
N SER A 66 -8.49 2.97 -7.61
CA SER A 66 -8.83 3.70 -8.84
C SER A 66 -8.55 5.20 -8.77
N GLU A 67 -8.64 5.81 -7.58
CA GLU A 67 -8.32 7.23 -7.41
C GLU A 67 -6.81 7.46 -7.42
N ILE A 68 -6.02 6.53 -6.86
CA ILE A 68 -4.57 6.58 -6.95
C ILE A 68 -4.12 6.42 -8.41
N ASP A 69 -4.72 5.49 -9.14
CA ASP A 69 -4.41 5.27 -10.56
C ASP A 69 -4.78 6.50 -11.39
N ALA A 70 -5.96 7.08 -11.18
CA ALA A 70 -6.36 8.33 -11.83
C ALA A 70 -5.42 9.50 -11.49
N LEU A 71 -4.89 9.55 -10.27
CA LEU A 71 -3.89 10.55 -9.87
C LEU A 71 -2.54 10.32 -10.55
N LEU A 72 -2.13 9.07 -10.75
CA LEU A 72 -0.92 8.75 -11.50
C LEU A 72 -1.08 9.14 -12.97
N GLU A 73 -2.18 8.75 -13.61
CA GLU A 73 -2.49 9.10 -15.00
C GLU A 73 -2.60 10.62 -15.21
N SER A 74 -3.27 11.33 -14.30
CA SER A 74 -3.35 12.79 -14.37
C SER A 74 -2.04 13.49 -14.01
N SER A 75 -1.20 12.89 -13.17
CA SER A 75 0.14 13.40 -12.88
C SER A 75 1.08 13.27 -14.08
N VAL A 76 0.90 12.27 -14.96
CA VAL A 76 1.64 12.18 -16.22
C VAL A 76 1.30 13.36 -17.15
N MET A 77 0.06 13.88 -17.09
CA MET A 77 -0.36 15.05 -17.87
C MET A 77 0.19 16.39 -17.32
N ASN A 78 0.44 16.48 -16.01
CA ASN A 78 0.85 17.73 -15.33
C ASN A 78 2.30 17.71 -14.80
N GLY A 79 3.05 16.63 -15.01
CA GLY A 79 4.39 16.42 -14.48
C GLY A 79 5.47 16.90 -15.44
N GLY A 80 5.84 18.18 -15.33
CA GLY A 80 7.09 18.70 -15.88
C GLY A 80 8.26 18.41 -14.94
N PHE A 81 9.21 17.59 -15.40
CA PHE A 81 10.64 17.90 -15.64
C PHE A 81 11.31 16.67 -16.27
#